data_AF-A0AAW2E634-F1
#
_entry.id   AF-A0AAW2E634-F1
#
_cell.length_a   1.000
_cell.length_b   1.000
_cell.length_c   1.000
_cell.angle_alpha   90.00
_cell.angle_beta   90.00
_cell.angle_gamma   90.00
#
_symmetry.space_group_name_H-M   'P 1'
#
loop_
_entity.id
_entity.type
_entity.pdbx_description
1 polymer ?
#
loop_
_entity_poly.entity_id
_entity_poly.type
_entity_poly.pdbx_seq_one_letter_code
_entity_poly.pdbx_strand_id
1 'polypeptide(L)'
;MQGVLSVKTYFPETKELENFTARWRRKFQEDNPAILNSELTVIGLWAYDAASAVASAVEKVGTANFYFEKTNASSNLTELEAIGISQNGPKLREALLGIKFKGLAGDFNLVNGQSQSSTFKIINVNGNGEREVAFWTPENGLTRNEFNSGSTSTYSTSMKNVGPIIWPGYSNFVPKGWEIPTNGKKLKIGVPVKDGFTEFVKVTYDPSSNRTQVTGFCIDVFKAVMKALPYVVSYEFIPFANSSGESAGSYNDLVYQVYLGVRKNLHHTIF
;
A
#
# COMPACT_ATOMS: atom_id res chain seq x y z
N MET A 1 -2.04 -13.45 -6.13
CA MET A 1 -1.09 -12.31 -6.09
C MET A 1 0.25 -12.81 -5.57
N GLN A 2 1.38 -12.21 -5.95
CA GLN A 2 2.71 -12.64 -5.46
C GLN A 2 3.49 -11.45 -4.90
N GLY A 3 3.96 -11.55 -3.66
CA GLY A 3 4.81 -10.55 -3.01
C GLY A 3 4.12 -9.22 -2.69
N VAL A 4 2.80 -9.24 -2.45
CA VAL A 4 2.03 -8.03 -2.12
C VAL A 4 2.03 -7.80 -0.62
N LEU A 5 2.08 -6.53 -0.20
CA LEU A 5 1.78 -6.14 1.17
C LEU A 5 0.36 -5.56 1.23
N SER A 6 -0.38 -5.97 2.25
CA SER A 6 -1.74 -5.51 2.52
C SER A 6 -1.88 -5.16 4.00
N VAL A 7 -2.97 -4.47 4.31
CA VAL A 7 -3.35 -4.08 5.67
C VAL A 7 -4.71 -4.68 5.97
N LYS A 8 -4.85 -5.32 7.14
CA LYS A 8 -6.09 -5.93 7.62
C LYS A 8 -6.38 -5.39 9.02
N THR A 9 -7.60 -4.93 9.28
CA THR A 9 -8.00 -4.51 10.63
C THR A 9 -7.89 -5.70 11.58
N TYR A 10 -7.26 -5.50 12.73
CA TYR A 10 -7.20 -6.49 13.79
C TYR A 10 -8.32 -6.27 14.79
N PHE A 11 -8.98 -7.37 15.15
CA PHE A 11 -9.89 -7.42 16.27
C PHE A 11 -9.37 -8.45 17.28
N PRO A 12 -9.41 -8.16 18.58
CA PRO A 12 -9.07 -9.13 19.60
C PRO A 12 -9.92 -10.39 19.43
N GLU A 13 -9.29 -11.55 19.42
CA GLU A 13 -9.99 -12.83 19.39
C GLU A 13 -10.62 -13.10 20.76
N THR A 14 -11.84 -12.61 20.95
CA THR A 14 -12.61 -12.84 22.18
C THR A 14 -13.67 -13.90 21.98
N LYS A 15 -14.07 -14.56 23.07
CA LYS A 15 -15.17 -15.53 23.05
C LYS A 15 -16.48 -14.89 22.60
N GLU A 16 -16.71 -13.62 22.94
CA GLU A 16 -17.90 -12.87 22.53
C GLU A 16 -17.96 -12.70 21.01
N LEU A 17 -16.83 -12.37 20.37
CA LEU A 17 -16.71 -12.23 18.92
C LEU A 17 -16.94 -13.57 18.21
N GLU A 18 -16.34 -14.65 18.72
CA GLU A 18 -16.54 -16.00 18.17
C GLU A 18 -18.02 -16.41 18.24
N ASN A 19 -18.63 -16.23 19.41
CA ASN A 19 -20.02 -16.61 19.65
C ASN A 19 -21.00 -15.75 18.84
N PHE A 20 -20.72 -14.45 18.68
CA PHE A 20 -21.48 -13.58 17.79
C PHE A 20 -21.35 -14.02 16.32
N THR A 21 -20.13 -14.28 15.85
CA THR A 21 -19.87 -14.71 14.48
C THR A 21 -20.61 -16.00 14.13
N ALA A 22 -20.63 -16.98 15.05
CA ALA A 22 -21.38 -18.22 14.88
C ALA A 22 -22.90 -17.97 14.78
N ARG A 23 -23.46 -17.14 15.67
CA ARG A 23 -24.88 -16.77 15.63
C ARG A 23 -25.24 -16.02 14.35
N TRP A 24 -24.40 -15.07 13.94
CA TRP A 24 -24.58 -14.29 12.73
C TRP A 24 -24.57 -15.17 11.49
N ARG A 25 -23.59 -16.07 11.36
CA ARG A 25 -23.51 -17.01 10.23
C ARG A 25 -24.76 -17.87 10.11
N ARG A 26 -25.22 -18.44 11.22
CA ARG A 26 -26.46 -19.24 11.25
C ARG A 26 -27.66 -18.42 10.76
N LYS A 27 -27.85 -17.23 11.32
CA LYS A 27 -28.99 -16.37 10.97
C LYS A 27 -28.92 -15.88 9.52
N PHE A 28 -27.74 -15.49 9.05
CA PHE A 28 -27.53 -15.05 7.68
C PHE A 28 -27.84 -16.16 6.68
N GLN A 29 -27.44 -17.41 6.96
CA GLN A 29 -27.73 -18.57 6.12
C GLN A 29 -29.22 -18.89 6.06
N GLU A 30 -29.94 -18.78 7.19
CA GLU A 30 -31.40 -18.95 7.23
C GLU A 30 -32.11 -17.93 6.33
N ASP A 31 -31.69 -16.67 6.39
CA ASP A 31 -32.29 -15.58 5.61
C ASP A 31 -31.82 -15.57 4.14
N ASN A 32 -30.65 -16.16 3.85
CA ASN A 32 -30.03 -16.19 2.51
C ASN A 32 -29.57 -17.60 2.11
N PRO A 33 -30.47 -18.59 1.90
CA PRO A 33 -30.09 -19.99 1.70
C PRO A 33 -29.19 -20.26 0.49
N ALA A 34 -29.22 -19.39 -0.53
CA ALA A 34 -28.42 -19.53 -1.76
C ALA A 34 -26.97 -19.06 -1.60
N ILE A 35 -26.65 -18.28 -0.57
CA ILE A 35 -25.30 -17.81 -0.30
C ILE A 35 -24.62 -18.82 0.62
N LEU A 36 -23.45 -19.33 0.23
CA LEU A 36 -22.68 -20.28 1.01
C LEU A 36 -21.44 -19.62 1.61
N ASN A 37 -21.05 -20.06 2.81
CA ASN A 37 -19.81 -19.66 3.48
C ASN A 37 -19.64 -18.14 3.63
N SER A 38 -20.72 -17.42 3.93
CA SER A 38 -20.65 -15.99 4.20
C SER A 38 -19.76 -15.69 5.42
N GLU A 39 -18.87 -14.72 5.28
CA GLU A 39 -18.05 -14.24 6.39
C GLU A 39 -18.52 -12.87 6.88
N LEU A 40 -18.44 -12.69 8.20
CA LEU A 40 -18.73 -11.41 8.82
C LEU A 40 -17.61 -10.43 8.46
N THR A 41 -17.99 -9.29 7.89
CA THR A 41 -17.02 -8.27 7.47
C THR A 41 -16.66 -7.33 8.63
N VAL A 42 -15.53 -6.64 8.49
CA VAL A 42 -15.10 -5.53 9.36
C VAL A 42 -16.22 -4.49 9.53
N ILE A 43 -16.92 -4.17 8.43
CA ILE A 43 -18.04 -3.22 8.43
C ILE A 43 -19.21 -3.74 9.28
N GLY A 44 -19.50 -5.04 9.23
CA GLY A 44 -20.53 -5.67 10.06
C GLY A 44 -20.23 -5.57 11.55
N LEU A 45 -18.96 -5.73 11.94
CA LEU A 45 -18.52 -5.56 13.33
C LEU A 45 -18.65 -4.10 13.80
N TRP A 46 -18.21 -3.15 12.99
CA TRP A 46 -18.39 -1.73 13.31
C TRP A 46 -19.86 -1.31 13.37
N ALA A 47 -20.71 -1.86 12.51
CA ALA A 47 -22.15 -1.60 12.56
C ALA A 47 -22.78 -2.11 13.86
N TYR A 48 -22.37 -3.29 14.33
CA TYR A 48 -22.84 -3.84 15.60
C TYR A 48 -22.45 -2.95 16.79
N ASP A 49 -21.19 -2.53 16.86
CA ASP A 49 -20.71 -1.66 17.94
C ASP A 49 -21.32 -0.26 17.85
N ALA A 50 -21.48 0.30 16.66
CA ALA A 50 -22.15 1.59 16.46
C ALA A 50 -23.62 1.56 16.90
N ALA A 51 -24.36 0.49 16.55
CA ALA A 51 -25.74 0.31 17.00
C ALA A 51 -25.83 0.18 18.53
N SER A 52 -24.90 -0.56 19.13
CA SER A 52 -24.78 -0.70 20.59
C SER A 52 -24.51 0.65 21.26
N ALA A 53 -23.62 1.46 20.69
CA ALA A 53 -23.33 2.81 21.18
C ALA A 53 -24.57 3.72 21.11
N VAL A 54 -25.30 3.70 20.00
CA VAL A 54 -26.54 4.47 19.85
C VAL A 54 -27.59 4.04 20.88
N ALA A 55 -27.77 2.72 21.07
CA ALA A 55 -28.71 2.19 22.05
C ALA A 55 -28.37 2.66 23.48
N SER A 56 -27.10 2.53 23.88
CA SER A 56 -26.64 3.01 25.19
C SER A 56 -26.76 4.53 25.35
N ALA A 57 -26.60 5.31 24.28
CA ALA A 57 -26.78 6.77 24.32
C ALA A 57 -28.24 7.13 24.59
N VAL A 58 -29.17 6.45 23.90
CA VAL A 58 -30.61 6.64 24.09
C VAL A 58 -31.04 6.25 25.49
N GLU A 59 -30.56 5.11 26.01
CA GLU A 59 -30.83 4.69 27.39
C GLU A 59 -30.33 5.72 28.42
N LYS A 60 -29.15 6.29 28.20
CA LYS A 60 -28.56 7.30 29.10
C LYS A 60 -29.32 8.63 29.10
N VAL A 61 -29.79 9.07 27.93
CA VAL A 61 -30.60 10.31 27.82
C VAL A 61 -32.03 10.08 28.33
N GLY A 62 -32.51 8.84 28.27
CA GLY A 62 -33.87 8.47 28.57
C GLY A 62 -34.81 8.71 27.38
N THR A 63 -35.96 8.04 27.40
CA THR A 63 -36.95 8.09 26.30
C THR A 63 -38.08 9.10 26.55
N ALA A 64 -38.06 9.81 27.68
CA ALA A 64 -39.08 10.80 28.01
C ALA A 64 -38.84 12.11 27.24
N ASN A 65 -39.87 12.56 26.51
CA ASN A 65 -39.96 13.88 25.87
C ASN A 65 -39.08 14.09 24.63
N PHE A 66 -39.22 13.26 23.59
CA PHE A 66 -38.74 13.59 22.25
C PHE A 66 -39.59 14.72 21.63
N TYR A 67 -39.25 15.96 21.95
CA TYR A 67 -39.88 17.14 21.37
C TYR A 67 -39.07 17.66 20.18
N PHE A 68 -39.78 17.99 19.11
CA PHE A 68 -39.24 18.69 17.96
C PHE A 68 -39.77 20.11 17.98
N GLU A 69 -38.84 21.07 18.00
CA GLU A 69 -39.20 22.47 17.82
C GLU A 69 -39.57 22.66 16.35
N LYS A 70 -40.86 22.91 16.10
CA LYS A 70 -41.33 23.32 14.79
C LYS A 70 -40.90 24.76 14.57
N THR A 71 -40.25 25.01 13.45
CA THR A 71 -40.02 26.36 12.95
C THR A 71 -41.37 27.04 12.69
N ASN A 72 -41.63 28.15 13.38
CA ASN A 72 -42.79 28.99 13.08
C ASN A 72 -42.52 29.68 11.74
N ALA A 73 -43.01 29.12 10.64
CA ALA A 73 -42.71 29.64 9.32
C ALA A 73 -43.92 29.65 8.39
N SER A 74 -43.97 30.72 7.59
CA SER A 74 -45.04 31.05 6.63
C SER A 74 -45.26 29.96 5.58
N SER A 75 -46.41 30.01 4.91
CA SER A 75 -46.97 28.98 4.01
C SER A 75 -46.11 28.53 2.82
N ASN A 76 -44.91 29.06 2.62
CA ASN A 76 -44.08 28.85 1.43
C ASN A 76 -42.69 28.25 1.75
N LEU A 77 -42.57 27.40 2.76
CA LEU A 77 -41.33 26.65 2.99
C LEU A 77 -41.20 25.46 2.05
N THR A 78 -39.97 25.17 1.65
CA THR A 78 -39.61 23.88 1.03
C THR A 78 -39.70 22.76 2.08
N GLU A 79 -39.94 21.52 1.64
CA GLU A 79 -40.14 20.36 2.52
C GLU A 79 -38.96 20.13 3.51
N LEU A 80 -37.75 20.56 3.12
CA LEU A 80 -36.54 20.49 3.96
C LEU A 80 -36.54 21.51 5.11
N GLU A 81 -37.13 22.69 4.92
CA GLU A 81 -37.22 23.76 5.93
C GLU A 81 -38.34 23.48 6.96
N ALA A 82 -39.25 22.56 6.64
CA ALA A 82 -40.30 22.08 7.56
C ALA A 82 -39.79 21.00 8.54
N ILE A 83 -38.56 20.51 8.40
CA ILE A 83 -37.98 19.52 9.32
C ILE A 83 -37.69 20.19 10.67
N GLY A 84 -38.45 19.78 11.70
CA GLY A 84 -38.27 20.29 13.06
C GLY A 84 -36.92 19.90 13.67
N ILE A 85 -36.39 20.75 14.56
CA ILE A 85 -35.13 20.49 15.25
C ILE A 85 -35.43 19.73 16.56
N SER A 86 -34.82 18.55 16.72
CA SER A 86 -34.94 17.78 17.95
C SER A 86 -34.24 18.47 19.11
N GLN A 87 -34.98 18.76 20.17
CA GLN A 87 -34.42 19.35 21.39
C GLN A 87 -33.56 18.35 22.19
N ASN A 88 -33.72 17.05 21.90
CA ASN A 88 -32.89 16.00 22.49
C ASN A 88 -31.61 15.74 21.69
N GLY A 89 -31.49 16.27 20.46
CA GLY A 89 -30.32 16.10 19.60
C GLY A 89 -29.00 16.45 20.30
N PRO A 90 -28.87 17.63 20.96
CA PRO A 90 -27.66 18.00 21.68
C PRO A 90 -27.31 17.03 22.82
N LYS A 91 -28.30 16.64 23.62
CA LYS A 91 -28.11 15.67 24.74
C LYS A 91 -27.71 14.29 24.22
N LEU A 92 -28.32 13.82 23.14
CA LEU A 92 -28.00 12.55 22.51
C LEU A 92 -26.59 12.56 21.92
N ARG A 93 -26.20 13.65 21.24
CA ARG A 93 -24.84 13.82 20.74
C ARG A 93 -23.83 13.81 21.88
N GLU A 94 -24.09 14.54 22.96
CA GLU A 94 -23.21 14.57 24.14
C GLU A 94 -23.09 13.19 24.77
N ALA A 95 -24.21 12.49 24.97
CA ALA A 95 -24.22 11.13 25.50
C ALA A 95 -23.42 10.18 24.60
N LEU A 96 -23.63 10.21 23.28
CA LEU A 96 -22.96 9.35 22.31
C LEU A 96 -21.44 9.60 22.28
N LEU A 97 -21.01 10.87 22.28
CA LEU A 97 -19.59 11.23 22.33
C LEU A 97 -18.91 10.79 23.63
N GLY A 98 -19.67 10.66 24.71
CA GLY A 98 -19.18 10.21 26.02
C GLY A 98 -19.18 8.68 26.22
N ILE A 99 -19.65 7.90 25.25
CA ILE A 99 -19.73 6.43 25.38
C ILE A 99 -18.37 5.78 25.22
N LYS A 100 -18.07 4.88 26.15
CA LYS A 100 -16.91 4.00 26.13
C LYS A 100 -17.32 2.62 26.60
N PHE A 101 -17.04 1.60 25.80
CA PHE A 101 -17.28 0.20 26.16
C PHE A 101 -16.38 -0.71 25.33
N LYS A 102 -16.30 -1.98 25.73
CA LYS A 102 -15.61 -3.00 24.96
C LYS A 102 -16.59 -3.68 24.02
N GLY A 103 -16.51 -3.36 22.73
CA GLY A 103 -17.32 -3.92 21.66
C GLY A 103 -16.70 -5.17 21.04
N LEU A 104 -17.34 -5.68 19.99
CA LEU A 104 -16.83 -6.82 19.21
C LEU A 104 -15.62 -6.43 18.34
N ALA A 105 -15.54 -5.17 17.95
CA ALA A 105 -14.44 -4.59 17.17
C ALA A 105 -13.30 -4.05 18.06
N GLY A 106 -13.31 -4.34 19.36
CA GLY A 106 -12.35 -3.82 20.34
C GLY A 106 -12.93 -2.70 21.20
N ASP A 107 -12.07 -1.85 21.75
CA ASP A 107 -12.51 -0.74 22.60
C ASP A 107 -13.19 0.34 21.75
N PHE A 108 -14.45 0.61 22.04
CA PHE A 108 -15.24 1.63 21.36
C PHE A 108 -15.11 2.97 22.09
N ASN A 109 -14.69 4.00 21.35
CA ASN A 109 -14.63 5.37 21.83
C ASN A 109 -14.69 6.34 20.63
N LEU A 110 -15.38 7.47 20.79
CA LEU A 110 -15.46 8.53 19.78
C LEU A 110 -14.60 9.72 20.20
N VAL A 111 -13.51 9.96 19.50
CA VAL A 111 -12.67 11.16 19.68
C VAL A 111 -12.98 12.12 18.55
N ASN A 112 -13.41 13.34 18.89
CA ASN A 112 -13.88 14.34 17.91
C ASN A 112 -15.00 13.83 16.99
N GLY A 113 -15.86 12.92 17.49
CA GLY A 113 -16.93 12.31 16.71
C GLY A 113 -16.50 11.20 15.77
N GLN A 114 -15.22 10.81 15.79
CA GLN A 114 -14.70 9.70 14.99
C GLN A 114 -14.34 8.53 15.89
N SER A 115 -14.66 7.32 15.45
CA SER A 115 -14.16 6.11 16.10
C SER A 115 -12.64 6.10 15.99
N GLN A 116 -11.95 5.93 17.12
CA GLN A 116 -10.51 5.76 17.07
C GLN A 116 -10.19 4.38 16.51
N SER A 117 -9.42 4.38 15.42
CA SER A 117 -9.10 3.16 14.70
C SER A 117 -8.22 2.24 15.53
N SER A 118 -8.56 0.99 15.35
CA SER A 118 -7.98 -0.25 15.83
C SER A 118 -6.55 -0.44 15.35
N THR A 119 -5.88 -1.35 16.04
CA THR A 119 -4.73 -2.09 15.57
C THR A 119 -4.92 -2.62 14.14
N PHE A 120 -3.88 -2.57 13.33
CA PHE A 120 -3.85 -3.21 12.01
C PHE A 120 -2.80 -4.31 11.96
N LYS A 121 -3.10 -5.39 11.23
CA LYS A 121 -2.15 -6.40 10.78
C LYS A 121 -1.57 -5.99 9.42
N ILE A 122 -0.26 -6.06 9.30
CA ILE A 122 0.46 -5.97 8.04
C ILE A 122 0.63 -7.40 7.52
N ILE A 123 0.08 -7.65 6.35
CA ILE A 123 0.00 -8.98 5.74
C ILE A 123 0.87 -9.02 4.49
N ASN A 124 1.74 -10.02 4.37
CA ASN A 124 2.41 -10.38 3.12
C ASN A 124 1.65 -11.51 2.44
N VAL A 125 1.19 -11.27 1.21
CA VAL A 125 0.43 -12.21 0.39
C VAL A 125 1.33 -12.77 -0.71
N ASN A 126 1.46 -14.09 -0.74
CA ASN A 126 2.20 -14.79 -1.79
C ASN A 126 1.47 -16.07 -2.24
N GLY A 127 1.08 -16.11 -3.51
CA GLY A 127 0.24 -17.17 -4.05
C GLY A 127 -1.14 -17.17 -3.38
N ASN A 128 -1.47 -18.30 -2.74
CA ASN A 128 -2.70 -18.50 -1.99
C ASN A 128 -2.50 -18.35 -0.47
N GLY A 129 -1.28 -18.04 -0.02
CA GLY A 129 -0.95 -17.88 1.39
C GLY A 129 -0.93 -16.40 1.80
N GLU A 130 -1.45 -16.14 2.99
CA GLU A 130 -1.22 -14.91 3.73
C GLU A 130 -0.32 -15.16 4.94
N ARG A 131 0.59 -14.22 5.21
CA ARG A 131 1.45 -14.24 6.38
C ARG A 131 1.40 -12.88 7.06
N GLU A 132 1.10 -12.88 8.34
CA GLU A 132 1.28 -11.69 9.18
C GLU A 132 2.78 -11.41 9.35
N VAL A 133 3.18 -10.18 9.08
CA VAL A 133 4.57 -9.73 9.23
C VAL A 133 4.74 -8.66 10.28
N ALA A 134 3.69 -7.91 10.63
CA ALA A 134 3.73 -6.92 11.71
C ALA A 134 2.32 -6.53 12.14
N PHE A 135 2.23 -5.80 13.24
CA PHE A 135 1.09 -4.98 13.61
C PHE A 135 1.45 -3.49 13.53
N TRP A 136 0.45 -2.65 13.39
CA TRP A 136 0.57 -1.20 13.55
C TRP A 136 -0.50 -0.67 14.50
N THR A 137 -0.11 0.18 15.45
CA THR A 137 -1.05 1.03 16.20
C THR A 137 -0.65 2.49 16.19
N PRO A 138 -1.61 3.40 16.42
CA PRO A 138 -1.32 4.81 16.58
C PRO A 138 -0.29 5.10 17.69
N GLU A 139 -0.30 4.37 18.81
CA GLU A 139 0.61 4.65 19.93
C GLU A 139 2.03 4.14 19.68
N ASN A 140 2.19 2.96 19.07
CA ASN A 140 3.48 2.25 19.02
C ASN A 140 4.11 2.23 17.62
N GLY A 141 3.38 2.58 16.57
CA GLY A 141 3.82 2.37 15.19
C GLY A 141 3.87 0.88 14.85
N LEU A 142 4.88 0.45 14.09
CA LEU A 142 5.09 -0.95 13.67
C LEU A 142 5.67 -1.80 14.81
N THR A 143 5.05 -2.95 15.06
CA THR A 143 5.49 -3.95 16.05
C THR A 143 5.45 -5.36 15.45
N ARG A 144 6.36 -6.24 15.91
CA ARG A 144 6.47 -7.61 15.35
C ARG A 144 5.51 -8.61 16.01
N ASN A 145 5.25 -8.43 17.30
CA ASN A 145 4.44 -9.32 18.11
C ASN A 145 3.20 -8.56 18.62
N GLU A 146 2.18 -9.33 18.99
CA GLU A 146 0.98 -8.79 19.66
C GLU A 146 1.34 -8.00 20.93
N PHE A 147 0.51 -7.00 21.22
CA PHE A 147 0.73 -5.99 22.25
C PHE A 147 0.85 -6.62 23.65
N ASN A 148 2.05 -6.59 24.22
CA ASN A 148 2.18 -6.74 25.67
C ASN A 148 1.86 -5.38 26.30
N SER A 149 0.71 -5.26 26.98
CA SER A 149 0.20 -4.03 27.62
C SER A 149 1.07 -3.45 28.76
N GLY A 150 2.38 -3.69 28.77
CA GLY A 150 3.32 -3.20 29.78
C GLY A 150 4.61 -2.60 29.22
N SER A 151 4.88 -2.64 27.92
CA SER A 151 6.08 -2.01 27.36
C SER A 151 5.77 -0.60 26.86
N THR A 152 6.32 0.41 27.53
CA THR A 152 6.48 1.79 27.01
C THR A 152 7.42 1.78 25.81
N SER A 153 6.98 1.23 24.68
CA SER A 153 7.77 1.28 23.45
C SER A 153 7.63 2.67 22.82
N THR A 154 8.76 3.28 22.49
CA THR A 154 8.80 4.48 21.66
C THR A 154 8.18 4.17 20.29
N TYR A 155 7.34 5.09 19.78
CA TYR A 155 6.76 4.98 18.45
C TYR A 155 7.84 4.69 17.40
N SER A 156 7.68 3.62 16.63
CA SER A 156 8.69 3.16 15.67
C SER A 156 8.07 2.80 14.33
N THR A 157 8.66 3.31 13.24
CA THR A 157 8.33 2.89 11.86
C THR A 157 9.43 2.00 11.27
N SER A 158 10.31 1.46 12.11
CA SER A 158 11.48 0.70 11.69
C SER A 158 11.10 -0.62 11.04
N MET A 159 11.70 -0.92 9.89
CA MET A 159 11.56 -2.21 9.22
C MET A 159 12.11 -3.39 10.05
N LYS A 160 12.93 -3.11 11.09
CA LYS A 160 13.36 -4.13 12.05
C LYS A 160 12.19 -4.73 12.84
N ASN A 161 11.08 -3.99 12.95
CA ASN A 161 9.87 -4.44 13.62
C ASN A 161 8.94 -5.23 12.69
N VAL A 162 9.34 -5.42 11.42
CA VAL A 162 8.59 -6.19 10.43
C VAL A 162 9.28 -7.53 10.22
N GLY A 163 8.49 -8.60 10.25
CA GLY A 163 8.91 -9.95 9.93
C GLY A 163 9.35 -10.09 8.47
N PRO A 164 9.97 -11.24 8.12
CA PRO A 164 10.43 -11.49 6.76
C PRO A 164 9.29 -11.37 5.75
N ILE A 165 9.52 -10.59 4.70
CA ILE A 165 8.60 -10.45 3.57
C ILE A 165 9.07 -11.39 2.48
N ILE A 166 8.16 -12.21 1.99
CA ILE A 166 8.39 -13.11 0.86
C ILE A 166 7.97 -12.39 -0.41
N TRP A 167 8.94 -12.19 -1.28
CA TRP A 167 8.77 -11.59 -2.59
C TRP A 167 8.49 -12.67 -3.66
N PRO A 168 8.09 -12.29 -4.88
CA PRO A 168 7.85 -13.25 -5.96
C PRO A 168 9.07 -14.15 -6.18
N GLY A 169 8.83 -15.43 -6.46
CA GLY A 169 9.89 -16.43 -6.54
C GLY A 169 10.41 -16.94 -5.20
N TYR A 170 9.65 -16.74 -4.11
CA TYR A 170 9.99 -17.22 -2.75
C TYR A 170 11.30 -16.63 -2.20
N SER A 171 11.63 -15.41 -2.61
CA SER A 171 12.83 -14.71 -2.18
C SER A 171 12.56 -13.85 -0.95
N ASN A 172 13.51 -13.83 0.00
CA ASN A 172 13.52 -12.87 1.12
C ASN A 172 14.24 -11.56 0.75
N PHE A 173 14.84 -11.50 -0.44
CA PHE A 173 15.52 -10.31 -0.94
C PHE A 173 14.53 -9.38 -1.61
N VAL A 174 14.52 -8.12 -1.18
CA VAL A 174 13.74 -7.05 -1.81
C VAL A 174 14.11 -6.96 -3.30
N PRO A 175 13.14 -7.11 -4.23
CA PRO A 175 13.39 -7.01 -5.65
C PRO A 175 13.99 -5.64 -6.00
N LYS A 176 15.21 -5.66 -6.54
CA LYS A 176 15.86 -4.45 -7.05
C LYS A 176 15.23 -4.10 -8.40
N GLY A 177 14.50 -2.98 -8.47
CA GLY A 177 13.85 -2.51 -9.71
C GLY A 177 12.35 -2.16 -9.60
N TRP A 178 11.72 -2.43 -8.45
CA TRP A 178 10.35 -1.97 -8.13
C TRP A 178 10.30 -0.59 -7.46
N GLU A 179 11.46 -0.06 -7.07
CA GLU A 179 11.56 1.35 -6.67
C GLU A 179 11.45 2.23 -7.92
N ILE A 180 10.55 3.20 -7.90
CA ILE A 180 10.68 4.39 -8.75
C ILE A 180 12.10 4.91 -8.49
N PRO A 181 12.99 5.00 -9.49
CA PRO A 181 14.37 5.40 -9.23
C PRO A 181 14.40 6.83 -8.68
N THR A 182 14.49 6.97 -7.36
CA THR A 182 14.53 8.27 -6.66
C THR A 182 15.78 9.08 -7.01
N ASN A 183 16.79 8.42 -7.59
CA ASN A 183 18.10 9.03 -7.88
C ASN A 183 18.37 9.28 -9.37
N GLY A 184 17.39 9.11 -10.28
CA GLY A 184 17.55 9.45 -11.71
C GLY A 184 18.68 8.73 -12.47
N LYS A 185 19.31 7.71 -11.87
CA LYS A 185 20.41 6.95 -12.50
C LYS A 185 19.85 6.04 -13.58
N LYS A 186 20.32 6.22 -14.81
CA LYS A 186 19.96 5.40 -15.96
C LYS A 186 20.75 4.08 -15.96
N LEU A 187 20.13 3.01 -16.43
CA LEU A 187 20.83 1.79 -16.80
C LEU A 187 21.79 2.10 -17.95
N LYS A 188 23.07 1.77 -17.79
CA LYS A 188 24.12 1.99 -18.80
C LYS A 188 24.35 0.71 -19.57
N ILE A 189 24.13 0.73 -20.88
CA ILE A 189 24.34 -0.41 -21.77
C ILE A 189 25.62 -0.17 -22.56
N GLY A 190 26.64 -0.99 -22.32
CA GLY A 190 27.88 -0.97 -23.09
C GLY A 190 27.64 -1.54 -24.50
N VAL A 191 28.05 -0.80 -25.53
CA VAL A 191 27.82 -1.16 -26.92
C VAL A 191 29.18 -1.30 -27.64
N PRO A 192 29.53 -2.47 -28.19
CA PRO A 192 30.79 -2.61 -28.91
C PRO A 192 30.76 -1.77 -30.20
N VAL A 193 31.85 -1.05 -30.47
CA VAL A 193 32.09 -0.44 -31.78
C VAL A 193 32.94 -1.41 -32.59
N LYS A 194 32.45 -1.77 -33.78
CA LYS A 194 33.13 -2.67 -34.72
C LYS A 194 33.00 -2.15 -36.13
N ASP A 195 34.06 -2.35 -36.91
CA ASP A 195 34.03 -2.17 -38.36
C ASP A 195 33.49 -3.44 -39.02
N GLY A 196 32.59 -3.29 -40.00
CA GLY A 196 32.02 -4.40 -40.76
C GLY A 196 30.54 -4.69 -40.45
N PHE A 197 30.22 -5.89 -39.96
CA PHE A 197 28.84 -6.40 -39.81
C PHE A 197 28.05 -5.57 -38.77
N THR A 198 27.19 -4.67 -39.27
CA THR A 198 26.48 -3.67 -38.46
C THR A 198 24.99 -3.97 -38.29
N GLU A 199 24.53 -5.10 -38.82
CA GLU A 199 23.13 -5.52 -38.83
C GLU A 199 22.64 -5.85 -37.40
N PHE A 200 23.50 -6.41 -36.55
CA PHE A 200 23.16 -6.70 -35.15
C PHE A 200 23.23 -5.45 -34.26
N VAL A 201 24.31 -4.67 -34.40
CA VAL A 201 24.58 -3.45 -33.63
C VAL A 201 25.41 -2.52 -34.51
N LYS A 202 24.96 -1.28 -34.63
CA LYS A 202 25.64 -0.19 -35.33
C LYS A 202 25.72 1.02 -34.41
N VAL A 203 26.90 1.62 -34.35
CA VAL A 203 27.12 2.90 -33.68
C VAL A 203 27.45 3.94 -34.75
N THR A 204 26.67 5.01 -34.80
CA THR A 204 26.88 6.14 -35.70
C THR A 204 26.99 7.41 -34.88
N TYR A 205 28.08 8.14 -35.07
CA TYR A 205 28.27 9.45 -34.48
C TYR A 205 27.81 10.52 -35.45
N ASP A 206 26.91 11.39 -35.02
CA ASP A 206 26.49 12.56 -35.79
C ASP A 206 27.25 13.80 -35.28
N PRO A 207 28.23 14.32 -36.05
CA PRO A 207 29.03 15.47 -35.64
C PRO A 207 28.21 16.76 -35.51
N SER A 208 27.09 16.86 -36.23
CA SER A 208 26.27 18.08 -36.28
C SER A 208 25.41 18.24 -35.02
N SER A 209 24.97 17.13 -34.42
CA SER A 209 24.16 17.13 -33.20
C SER A 209 24.94 16.70 -31.95
N ASN A 210 26.22 16.33 -32.10
CA ASN A 210 27.07 15.74 -31.05
C ASN A 210 26.39 14.56 -30.33
N ARG A 211 25.61 13.76 -31.06
CA ARG A 211 24.87 12.61 -30.53
C ARG A 211 25.36 11.33 -31.16
N THR A 212 25.47 10.31 -30.32
CA THR A 212 25.72 8.95 -30.78
C THR A 212 24.39 8.22 -30.90
N GLN A 213 24.09 7.75 -32.11
CA GLN A 213 22.93 6.92 -32.38
C GLN A 213 23.36 5.45 -32.42
N VAL A 214 22.57 4.59 -31.76
CA VAL A 214 22.79 3.15 -31.71
C VAL A 214 21.58 2.43 -32.28
N THR A 215 21.80 1.61 -33.31
CA THR A 215 20.76 0.87 -34.06
C THR A 215 21.18 -0.58 -34.31
N GLY A 216 20.28 -1.41 -34.84
CA GLY A 216 20.57 -2.81 -35.20
C GLY A 216 19.61 -3.79 -34.52
N PHE A 217 19.59 -5.04 -34.99
CA PHE A 217 18.64 -6.06 -34.54
C PHE A 217 18.63 -6.25 -33.02
N CYS A 218 19.80 -6.38 -32.38
CA CYS A 218 19.89 -6.56 -30.93
C CYS A 218 19.36 -5.35 -30.16
N ILE A 219 19.50 -4.16 -30.73
CA ILE A 219 19.02 -2.91 -30.13
C ILE A 219 17.50 -2.82 -30.22
N ASP A 220 16.91 -3.25 -31.34
CA ASP A 220 15.47 -3.25 -31.52
C ASP A 220 14.79 -4.30 -30.64
N VAL A 221 15.38 -5.50 -30.52
CA VAL A 221 14.92 -6.52 -29.56
C VAL A 221 15.00 -5.98 -28.13
N PHE A 222 16.12 -5.37 -27.74
CA PHE A 222 16.25 -4.77 -26.41
C PHE A 222 15.17 -3.70 -26.16
N LYS A 223 14.99 -2.75 -27.08
CA LYS A 223 13.94 -1.72 -26.97
C LYS A 223 12.54 -2.31 -26.86
N ALA A 224 12.23 -3.37 -27.61
CA ALA A 224 10.96 -4.06 -27.55
C ALA A 224 10.73 -4.71 -26.17
N VAL A 225 11.75 -5.37 -25.62
CA VAL A 225 11.71 -5.92 -24.25
C VAL A 225 11.48 -4.79 -23.23
N MET A 226 12.25 -3.71 -23.31
CA MET A 226 12.10 -2.57 -22.40
C MET A 226 10.70 -1.93 -22.49
N LYS A 227 10.08 -1.91 -23.68
CA LYS A 227 8.71 -1.42 -23.89
C LYS A 227 7.64 -2.38 -23.34
N ALA A 228 7.91 -3.68 -23.31
CA ALA A 228 7.01 -4.69 -22.80
C ALA A 228 7.04 -4.84 -21.27
N LEU A 229 8.05 -4.26 -20.60
CA LEU A 229 8.12 -4.29 -19.13
C LEU A 229 6.93 -3.52 -18.52
N PRO A 230 6.36 -4.00 -17.40
CA PRO A 230 5.23 -3.34 -16.73
C PRO A 230 5.65 -2.07 -15.97
N TYR A 231 6.88 -1.59 -16.14
CA TYR A 231 7.43 -0.41 -15.48
C TYR A 231 8.48 0.25 -16.37
N VAL A 232 8.67 1.57 -16.17
CA VAL A 232 9.61 2.37 -16.95
C VAL A 232 11.02 2.22 -16.39
N VAL A 233 11.94 1.76 -17.22
CA VAL A 233 13.38 1.77 -16.93
C VAL A 233 14.04 2.80 -17.83
N SER A 234 14.66 3.82 -17.22
CA SER A 234 15.49 4.77 -17.95
C SER A 234 16.83 4.13 -18.28
N TYR A 235 17.24 4.19 -19.54
CA TYR A 235 18.51 3.63 -19.99
C TYR A 235 19.24 4.54 -20.97
N GLU A 236 20.54 4.32 -21.12
CA GLU A 236 21.39 4.97 -22.11
C GLU A 236 22.39 3.98 -22.71
N PHE A 237 22.68 4.13 -24.00
CA PHE A 237 23.71 3.36 -24.69
C PHE A 237 25.03 4.09 -24.61
N ILE A 238 26.08 3.38 -24.20
CA ILE A 238 27.45 3.90 -24.08
C ILE A 238 28.32 3.11 -25.05
N PRO A 239 28.73 3.70 -26.18
CA PRO A 239 29.69 3.10 -27.08
C PRO A 239 31.02 2.82 -26.37
N PHE A 240 31.56 1.64 -26.60
CA PHE A 240 32.91 1.27 -26.20
C PHE A 240 33.89 1.77 -27.26
N ALA A 241 34.11 3.08 -27.25
CA ALA A 241 34.88 3.81 -28.25
C ALA A 241 36.04 4.60 -27.63
N ASN A 242 37.13 4.74 -28.37
CA ASN A 242 38.23 5.63 -28.04
C ASN A 242 37.89 7.09 -28.40
N SER A 243 38.81 8.03 -28.15
CA SER A 243 38.62 9.45 -28.47
C SER A 243 38.42 9.75 -29.96
N SER A 244 38.81 8.83 -30.84
CA SER A 244 38.65 8.93 -32.30
C SER A 244 37.34 8.31 -32.80
N GLY A 245 36.52 7.72 -31.92
CA GLY A 245 35.27 7.05 -32.27
C GLY A 245 35.43 5.60 -32.73
N GLU A 246 36.66 5.07 -32.74
CA GLU A 246 36.96 3.68 -33.06
C GLU A 246 36.84 2.79 -31.82
N SER A 247 36.89 1.47 -31.99
CA SER A 247 36.78 0.52 -30.87
C SER A 247 37.80 0.79 -29.75
N ALA A 248 37.33 0.85 -28.50
CA ALA A 248 38.19 1.07 -27.31
C ALA A 248 38.96 -0.18 -26.85
N GLY A 249 38.79 -1.32 -27.52
CA GLY A 249 39.42 -2.58 -27.17
C GLY A 249 38.67 -3.79 -27.72
N SER A 250 39.02 -4.97 -27.26
CA SER A 250 38.36 -6.21 -27.66
C SER A 250 36.98 -6.38 -27.00
N TYR A 251 36.22 -7.36 -27.48
CA TYR A 251 34.96 -7.73 -26.84
C TYR A 251 35.17 -8.22 -25.39
N ASN A 252 36.28 -8.92 -25.12
CA ASN A 252 36.61 -9.37 -23.77
C ASN A 252 36.88 -8.18 -22.84
N ASP A 253 37.50 -7.12 -23.35
CA ASP A 253 37.74 -5.88 -22.59
C ASP A 253 36.42 -5.20 -22.25
N LEU A 254 35.48 -5.13 -23.20
CA LEU A 254 34.13 -4.62 -22.93
C LEU A 254 33.42 -5.45 -21.83
N VAL A 255 33.43 -6.77 -21.95
CA VAL A 255 32.82 -7.67 -20.95
C VAL A 255 33.48 -7.47 -19.58
N TYR A 256 34.81 -7.32 -19.55
CA TYR A 256 35.54 -7.05 -18.32
C TYR A 256 35.18 -5.68 -17.71
N GLN A 257 34.99 -4.62 -18.52
CA GLN A 257 34.51 -3.33 -18.03
C GLN A 257 33.09 -3.41 -17.45
N VAL A 258 32.21 -4.22 -18.05
CA VAL A 258 30.87 -4.49 -17.51
C VAL A 258 30.97 -5.22 -16.16
N TYR A 259 31.85 -6.22 -16.04
CA TYR A 259 32.11 -6.94 -14.79
C TYR A 259 32.60 -6.01 -13.66
N LEU A 260 33.54 -5.11 -13.97
CA LEU A 260 34.08 -4.15 -13.00
C LEU A 260 33.07 -3.06 -12.59
N GLY A 261 31.92 -2.95 -13.27
CA GLY A 261 30.89 -1.96 -12.94
C GLY A 261 31.35 -0.51 -13.09
N VAL A 262 32.33 -0.24 -13.96
CA VAL A 262 33.05 1.02 -13.98
C VAL A 262 32.14 2.18 -14.43
N ARG A 263 31.86 3.06 -13.47
CA ARG A 263 31.45 4.45 -13.70
C ARG A 263 32.63 5.25 -14.24
N LYS A 264 32.96 5.14 -15.53
CA LYS A 264 33.88 6.09 -16.17
C LYS A 264 33.10 7.11 -16.99
N ASN A 265 33.07 8.33 -16.47
CA ASN A 265 33.05 9.50 -17.32
C ASN A 265 34.33 9.44 -18.16
N LEU A 266 34.19 9.24 -19.46
CA LEU A 266 35.26 9.37 -20.43
C LEU A 266 35.70 10.83 -20.46
N HIS A 267 36.64 11.21 -19.61
CA HIS A 267 37.56 12.33 -19.85
C HIS A 267 38.85 12.08 -19.07
N HIS A 268 39.93 11.86 -19.84
CA HIS A 268 41.36 11.94 -19.50
C HIS A 268 42.07 10.78 -18.74
N THR A 269 42.94 10.11 -19.52
CA THR A 269 44.35 9.72 -19.27
C THR A 269 44.69 8.51 -18.35
N ILE A 270 45.28 7.47 -18.99
CA ILE A 270 46.49 6.63 -18.70
C ILE A 270 46.90 6.51 -17.21
N PHE A 271 47.14 5.32 -16.61
CA PHE A 271 47.92 4.15 -17.07
C PHE A 271 47.14 2.84 -17.16
#